data_AF-A0A6A6U0W0-F1
#
_entry.id   AF-A0A6A6U0W0-F1
#
_cell.length_a   1.000
_cell.length_b   1.000
_cell.length_c   1.000
_cell.angle_alpha   90.00
_cell.angle_beta   90.00
_cell.angle_gamma   90.00
#
_symmetry.space_group_name_H-M   'P 1'
#
loop_
_entity.id
_entity.type
_entity.pdbx_description
1 polymer ?
#
loop_
_entity_poly.entity_id
_entity_poly.type
_entity_poly.pdbx_seq_one_letter_code
_entity_poly.pdbx_strand_id
1 'polypeptide(L)'
;MHFSQLLSVTTLAAGIYIAAAASDASVVKDNPIGAWIIADTSGKDGSNHGMLAEVSASSSSDGEGVEMTINLNGLSSIPLSGGPFTYHIHQYPVPENGSCDATGAHLDPTNRGDSPPCDKTKPETCQVGDLAGKHGACPSLPGCSNTFRDPYLSLTPGNPAYIGDKSFVVHYANKTRIACVNFLPSGKSASSAGYNSTSTAVSSASAPGATSTSTSTIGAGNSATATPTGSVVTASGLASSSLQVPGFAGLLFTILGFTMW
;
A
#
# COMPACT_ATOMS: atom_id res chain seq x y z
N MET A 1 17.70 -26.36 -61.50
CA MET A 1 17.17 -25.39 -60.52
C MET A 1 16.29 -26.17 -59.56
N HIS A 2 16.82 -26.59 -58.41
CA HIS A 2 16.07 -27.35 -57.41
C HIS A 2 15.50 -26.38 -56.37
N PHE A 3 14.19 -26.23 -56.34
CA PHE A 3 13.46 -25.49 -55.31
C PHE A 3 13.23 -26.41 -54.11
N SER A 4 13.99 -26.21 -53.04
CA SER A 4 13.69 -26.79 -51.72
C SER A 4 12.60 -25.96 -51.04
N GLN A 5 11.39 -26.50 -50.96
CA GLN A 5 10.31 -25.91 -50.16
C GLN A 5 10.54 -26.25 -48.69
N LEU A 6 10.89 -25.24 -47.90
CA LEU A 6 10.93 -25.32 -46.44
C LEU A 6 9.49 -25.26 -45.91
N LEU A 7 8.99 -26.39 -45.42
CA LEU A 7 7.74 -26.46 -44.65
C LEU A 7 8.00 -25.83 -43.27
N SER A 8 7.49 -24.62 -43.05
CA SER A 8 7.49 -23.98 -41.73
C SER A 8 6.33 -24.53 -40.91
N VAL A 9 6.62 -25.31 -39.87
CA VAL A 9 5.63 -25.81 -38.91
C VAL A 9 5.52 -24.80 -37.77
N THR A 10 4.46 -24.00 -37.75
CA THR A 10 4.13 -23.10 -36.64
C THR A 10 3.32 -23.86 -35.59
N THR A 11 3.97 -24.29 -34.51
CA THR A 11 3.30 -24.84 -33.33
C THR A 11 2.72 -23.71 -32.48
N LEU A 12 1.39 -23.55 -32.46
CA LEU A 12 0.70 -22.74 -31.46
C LEU A 12 0.71 -23.49 -30.12
N ALA A 13 1.53 -23.04 -29.17
CA ALA A 13 1.41 -23.47 -27.78
C ALA A 13 0.26 -22.69 -27.11
N ALA A 14 -0.90 -23.33 -26.95
CA ALA A 14 -1.95 -22.82 -26.08
C ALA A 14 -1.55 -23.11 -24.62
N GLY A 15 -1.08 -22.09 -23.90
CA GLY A 15 -0.82 -22.19 -22.47
C GLY A 15 -2.12 -22.37 -21.70
N ILE A 16 -2.27 -23.50 -21.01
CA ILE A 16 -3.37 -23.72 -20.07
C ILE A 16 -3.04 -22.97 -18.78
N TYR A 17 -3.74 -21.87 -18.53
CA TYR A 17 -3.70 -21.19 -17.24
C TYR A 17 -4.66 -21.90 -16.28
N ILE A 18 -4.11 -22.68 -15.35
CA ILE A 18 -4.90 -23.25 -14.25
C ILE A 18 -5.04 -22.16 -13.18
N ALA A 19 -6.22 -21.59 -13.04
CA ALA A 19 -6.54 -20.71 -11.92
C ALA A 19 -6.51 -21.55 -10.62
N ALA A 20 -5.77 -21.08 -9.61
CA ALA A 20 -5.78 -21.72 -8.30
C ALA A 20 -7.18 -21.62 -7.69
N ALA A 21 -7.68 -22.75 -7.17
CA ALA A 21 -8.99 -22.79 -6.54
C ALA A 21 -8.98 -22.05 -5.20
N ALA A 22 -10.11 -21.43 -4.86
CA ALA A 22 -10.28 -20.77 -3.57
C ALA A 22 -10.20 -21.77 -2.41
N SER A 23 -9.63 -21.36 -1.27
CA SER A 23 -9.60 -22.15 -0.04
C SER A 23 -9.85 -21.28 1.20
N ASP A 24 -10.11 -21.94 2.34
CA ASP A 24 -10.20 -21.26 3.62
C ASP A 24 -8.81 -20.82 4.11
N ALA A 25 -8.75 -19.68 4.78
CA ALA A 25 -7.56 -19.18 5.45
C ALA A 25 -7.26 -20.03 6.68
N SER A 26 -6.00 -20.48 6.80
CA SER A 26 -5.54 -21.19 7.99
C SER A 26 -5.16 -20.20 9.09
N VAL A 27 -5.45 -20.58 10.34
CA VAL A 27 -4.97 -19.84 11.52
C VAL A 27 -3.44 -19.86 11.54
N VAL A 28 -2.82 -18.69 11.61
CA VAL A 28 -1.37 -18.52 11.77
C VAL A 28 -1.04 -18.70 13.25
N LYS A 29 -0.09 -19.58 13.58
CA LYS A 29 0.23 -19.97 14.98
C LYS A 29 1.68 -19.71 15.38
N ASP A 30 2.49 -19.22 14.46
CA ASP A 30 3.93 -19.13 14.54
C ASP A 30 4.43 -17.71 14.26
N ASN A 31 3.63 -16.69 14.63
CA ASN A 31 4.09 -15.32 14.57
C ASN A 31 5.21 -15.07 15.60
N PRO A 32 6.30 -14.38 15.21
CA PRO A 32 7.43 -14.11 16.11
C PRO A 32 6.98 -13.29 17.31
N ILE A 33 7.12 -13.85 18.52
CA ILE A 33 6.74 -13.18 19.76
C ILE A 33 7.51 -11.86 19.91
N GLY A 34 6.80 -10.78 20.20
CA GLY A 34 7.36 -9.44 20.33
C GLY A 34 7.54 -8.68 19.02
N ALA A 35 7.20 -9.26 17.85
CA ALA A 35 7.16 -8.49 16.62
C ALA A 35 6.02 -7.47 16.66
N TRP A 36 6.32 -6.28 16.17
CA TRP A 36 5.40 -5.15 16.16
C TRP A 36 5.76 -4.18 15.02
N ILE A 37 4.74 -3.75 14.31
CA ILE A 37 4.81 -2.84 13.17
C ILE A 37 3.70 -1.79 13.27
N ILE A 38 3.92 -0.65 12.62
CA ILE A 38 2.96 0.46 12.56
C ILE A 38 2.69 0.84 11.12
N ALA A 39 1.51 1.38 10.85
CA ALA A 39 1.22 2.09 9.61
C ALA A 39 0.55 3.41 9.99
N ASP A 40 1.27 4.52 9.77
CA ASP A 40 0.84 5.85 10.20
C ASP A 40 0.93 6.84 9.04
N THR A 41 -0.18 7.54 8.83
CA THR A 41 -0.33 8.60 7.82
C THR A 41 0.11 9.96 8.33
N SER A 42 0.35 10.11 9.64
CA SER A 42 0.87 11.35 10.23
C SER A 42 2.25 11.67 9.63
N GLY A 43 2.35 12.82 8.94
CA GLY A 43 3.56 13.22 8.21
C GLY A 43 3.56 12.97 6.70
N LYS A 44 2.50 12.36 6.13
CA LYS A 44 2.27 12.37 4.68
C LYS A 44 1.42 13.57 4.28
N ASP A 45 2.05 14.57 3.65
CA ASP A 45 1.33 15.71 3.10
C ASP A 45 0.44 15.30 1.92
N GLY A 46 -0.85 15.67 1.99
CA GLY A 46 -1.76 15.81 0.84
C GLY A 46 -2.29 14.55 0.15
N SER A 47 -1.70 13.36 0.35
CA SER A 47 -2.08 12.16 -0.44
C SER A 47 -3.23 11.33 0.16
N ASN A 48 -3.66 11.63 1.39
CA ASN A 48 -4.67 10.84 2.13
C ASN A 48 -6.07 11.46 2.12
N HIS A 49 -6.35 12.41 1.21
CA HIS A 49 -7.67 13.03 1.04
C HIS A 49 -8.31 13.56 2.35
N GLY A 50 -7.50 13.98 3.32
CA GLY A 50 -7.98 14.45 4.62
C GLY A 50 -8.29 13.36 5.64
N MET A 51 -7.90 12.11 5.41
CA MET A 51 -7.98 11.04 6.40
C MET A 51 -6.63 10.80 7.08
N LEU A 52 -6.70 10.52 8.38
CA LEU A 52 -5.59 10.05 9.18
C LEU A 52 -5.88 8.61 9.63
N ALA A 53 -5.04 7.68 9.21
CA ALA A 53 -4.98 6.33 9.75
C ALA A 53 -3.73 6.19 10.63
N GLU A 54 -3.94 5.74 11.86
CA GLU A 54 -2.90 5.25 12.76
C GLU A 54 -3.24 3.80 13.09
N VAL A 55 -2.40 2.89 12.62
CA VAL A 55 -2.58 1.45 12.75
C VAL A 55 -1.37 0.86 13.44
N SER A 56 -1.62 0.00 14.41
CA SER A 56 -0.59 -0.86 14.98
C SER A 56 -0.95 -2.32 14.89
N ALA A 57 0.09 -3.14 14.73
CA ALA A 57 -0.02 -4.58 14.61
C ALA A 57 1.11 -5.25 15.39
N SER A 58 0.78 -6.18 16.29
CA SER A 58 1.75 -6.99 17.04
C SER A 58 1.36 -8.45 17.05
N SER A 59 2.35 -9.34 17.12
CA SER A 59 2.10 -10.75 17.39
C SER A 59 1.37 -10.89 18.73
N SER A 60 0.31 -11.71 18.77
CA SER A 60 -0.32 -12.10 20.03
C SER A 60 0.69 -12.84 20.92
N SER A 61 0.46 -12.84 22.23
CA SER A 61 1.39 -13.40 23.22
C SER A 61 1.59 -14.91 23.12
N ASP A 62 0.66 -15.62 22.47
CA ASP A 62 0.71 -17.05 22.17
C ASP A 62 1.24 -17.36 20.75
N GLY A 63 1.61 -16.34 19.97
CA GLY A 63 2.09 -16.47 18.60
C GLY A 63 1.01 -16.74 17.56
N GLU A 64 -0.26 -16.86 17.96
CA GLU A 64 -1.36 -17.06 17.04
C GLU A 64 -1.96 -15.71 16.61
N GLY A 65 -2.08 -15.50 15.29
CA GLY A 65 -2.62 -14.26 14.75
C GLY A 65 -1.85 -12.99 15.11
N VAL A 66 -2.49 -11.86 14.84
CA VAL A 66 -1.95 -10.52 15.06
C VAL A 66 -2.99 -9.67 15.78
N GLU A 67 -2.58 -9.06 16.89
CA GLU A 67 -3.35 -8.01 17.57
C GLU A 67 -3.25 -6.73 16.76
N MET A 68 -4.40 -6.21 16.34
CA MET A 68 -4.53 -5.00 15.54
C MET A 68 -5.20 -3.91 16.39
N THR A 69 -4.70 -2.69 16.31
CA THR A 69 -5.43 -1.49 16.75
C THR A 69 -5.50 -0.51 15.58
N ILE A 70 -6.72 -0.15 15.21
CA ILE A 70 -7.03 0.72 14.09
C ILE A 70 -7.63 2.01 14.65
N ASN A 71 -7.01 3.15 14.39
CA ASN A 71 -7.55 4.47 14.70
C ASN A 71 -7.68 5.26 13.40
N LEU A 72 -8.92 5.45 12.94
CA LEU A 72 -9.22 6.24 11.75
C LEU A 72 -9.89 7.54 12.16
N ASN A 73 -9.27 8.63 11.71
CA ASN A 73 -9.74 9.99 11.91
C ASN A 73 -9.81 10.71 10.56
N GLY A 74 -10.57 11.79 10.55
CA GLY A 74 -10.58 12.77 9.47
C GLY A 74 -9.99 14.07 9.97
N LEU A 75 -9.38 14.84 9.08
CA LEU A 75 -9.10 16.25 9.32
C LEU A 75 -10.46 16.96 9.40
N SER A 76 -10.72 17.64 10.50
CA SER A 76 -12.00 18.33 10.74
C SER A 76 -12.38 19.35 9.65
N SER A 77 -11.41 19.76 8.82
CA SER A 77 -11.58 20.65 7.67
C SER A 77 -12.08 19.96 6.39
N ILE A 78 -12.05 18.63 6.31
CA ILE A 78 -12.50 17.87 5.14
C ILE A 78 -13.63 16.92 5.57
N PRO A 79 -14.90 17.23 5.27
CA PRO A 79 -16.00 16.35 5.60
C PRO A 79 -15.92 15.06 4.79
N LEU A 80 -15.58 13.95 5.46
CA LEU A 80 -15.62 12.60 4.86
C LEU A 80 -17.04 12.05 4.98
N SER A 81 -17.80 12.13 3.88
CA SER A 81 -19.11 11.49 3.73
C SER A 81 -19.02 10.33 2.75
N GLY A 82 -19.94 9.37 2.81
CA GLY A 82 -19.92 8.17 1.94
C GLY A 82 -19.39 6.90 2.60
N GLY A 83 -19.51 6.80 3.92
CA GLY A 83 -19.33 5.55 4.65
C GLY A 83 -20.48 4.55 4.44
N PRO A 84 -20.44 3.37 5.08
CA PRO A 84 -19.41 2.94 6.02
C PRO A 84 -18.04 2.80 5.32
N PHE A 85 -16.99 3.20 6.02
CA PHE A 85 -15.62 3.15 5.55
C PHE A 85 -15.03 1.77 5.84
N THR A 86 -14.71 1.03 4.79
CA THR A 86 -14.06 -0.27 4.88
C THR A 86 -12.55 -0.11 4.83
N TYR A 87 -11.82 -1.05 5.41
CA TYR A 87 -10.37 -1.01 5.43
C TYR A 87 -9.79 -2.41 5.27
N HIS A 88 -8.71 -2.50 4.51
CA HIS A 88 -8.10 -3.74 4.09
C HIS A 88 -6.58 -3.64 4.10
N ILE A 89 -5.92 -4.79 4.17
CA ILE A 89 -4.50 -4.93 3.83
C ILE A 89 -4.41 -5.29 2.35
N HIS A 90 -3.65 -4.52 1.59
CA HIS A 90 -3.44 -4.74 0.15
C HIS A 90 -2.13 -5.45 -0.14
N GLN A 91 -2.08 -6.16 -1.26
CA GLN A 91 -0.99 -7.09 -1.59
C GLN A 91 0.36 -6.41 -1.90
N TYR A 92 0.38 -5.12 -2.21
CA TYR A 92 1.62 -4.37 -2.49
C TYR A 92 1.76 -3.15 -1.58
N PRO A 93 3.00 -2.71 -1.32
CA PRO A 93 3.23 -1.43 -0.65
C PRO A 93 2.76 -0.26 -1.52
N VAL A 94 2.39 0.84 -0.87
CA VAL A 94 2.23 2.17 -1.47
C VAL A 94 3.59 2.57 -2.08
N PRO A 95 3.64 2.85 -3.40
CA PRO A 95 4.86 3.31 -4.07
C PRO A 95 5.25 4.72 -3.62
N GLU A 96 6.45 5.15 -4.04
CA GLU A 96 7.01 6.47 -3.71
C GLU A 96 6.10 7.64 -4.14
N ASN A 97 5.38 7.51 -5.25
CA ASN A 97 4.43 8.53 -5.71
C ASN A 97 3.13 8.59 -4.90
N GLY A 98 2.98 7.77 -3.85
CA GLY A 98 1.83 7.78 -2.95
C GLY A 98 0.53 7.20 -3.53
N SER A 99 0.55 6.65 -4.76
CA SER A 99 -0.67 6.15 -5.40
C SER A 99 -1.27 4.96 -4.66
N CYS A 100 -2.47 5.13 -4.12
CA CYS A 100 -3.18 4.02 -3.48
C CYS A 100 -3.62 2.95 -4.49
N ASP A 101 -3.83 3.26 -5.77
CA ASP A 101 -4.22 2.27 -6.77
C ASP A 101 -3.12 1.23 -7.02
N ALA A 102 -1.86 1.64 -6.91
CA ALA A 102 -0.69 0.79 -7.11
C ALA A 102 -0.51 -0.28 -6.01
N THR A 103 -1.25 -0.22 -4.90
CA THR A 103 -1.22 -1.26 -3.86
C THR A 103 -1.85 -2.59 -4.32
N GLY A 104 -2.50 -2.60 -5.50
CA GLY A 104 -3.07 -3.80 -6.10
C GLY A 104 -4.36 -4.26 -5.42
N ALA A 105 -4.68 -5.54 -5.53
CA ALA A 105 -5.84 -6.16 -4.87
C ALA A 105 -5.63 -6.30 -3.35
N HIS A 106 -6.67 -6.77 -2.65
CA HIS A 106 -6.56 -7.15 -1.24
C HIS A 106 -5.55 -8.30 -1.09
N LEU A 107 -4.92 -8.40 0.08
CA LEU A 107 -4.09 -9.55 0.43
C LEU A 107 -4.97 -10.80 0.50
N ASP A 108 -4.83 -11.69 -0.48
CA ASP A 108 -5.69 -12.85 -0.67
C ASP A 108 -4.90 -14.08 -1.13
N PRO A 109 -4.05 -14.66 -0.27
CA PRO A 109 -3.25 -15.84 -0.62
C PRO A 109 -4.08 -17.10 -0.87
N THR A 110 -5.37 -17.08 -0.52
CA THR A 110 -6.28 -18.22 -0.71
C THR A 110 -7.17 -18.07 -1.95
N ASN A 111 -6.96 -17.03 -2.77
CA ASN A 111 -7.72 -16.75 -3.99
C ASN A 111 -9.24 -16.74 -3.77
N ARG A 112 -9.68 -16.26 -2.61
CA ARG A 112 -11.10 -16.24 -2.22
C ARG A 112 -11.90 -15.25 -3.07
N GLY A 113 -11.32 -14.12 -3.42
CA GLY A 113 -11.98 -12.99 -4.11
C GLY A 113 -12.80 -12.10 -3.17
N ASP A 114 -13.47 -11.07 -3.68
CA ASP A 114 -14.28 -10.14 -2.88
C ASP A 114 -15.81 -10.37 -2.99
N SER A 115 -16.22 -11.35 -3.80
CA SER A 115 -17.62 -11.70 -4.05
C SER A 115 -17.88 -13.19 -3.79
N PRO A 116 -18.90 -13.55 -2.99
CA PRO A 116 -19.81 -12.66 -2.24
C PRO A 116 -19.04 -11.83 -1.18
N PRO A 117 -19.62 -10.81 -0.53
CA PRO A 117 -18.93 -10.11 0.57
C PRO A 117 -18.50 -11.07 1.69
N CYS A 118 -17.51 -10.67 2.51
CA CYS A 118 -17.09 -11.47 3.66
C CYS A 118 -18.26 -11.75 4.62
N ASP A 119 -18.40 -13.02 5.02
CA ASP A 119 -19.30 -13.43 6.08
C ASP A 119 -18.53 -13.45 7.40
N LYS A 120 -18.77 -12.44 8.25
CA LYS A 120 -18.12 -12.33 9.56
C LYS A 120 -18.35 -13.54 10.48
N THR A 121 -19.37 -14.38 10.21
CA THR A 121 -19.63 -15.59 10.99
C THR A 121 -18.74 -16.77 10.58
N LYS A 122 -18.06 -16.64 9.43
CA LYS A 122 -17.10 -17.59 8.86
C LYS A 122 -15.85 -16.85 8.38
N PRO A 123 -15.11 -16.18 9.27
CA PRO A 123 -14.02 -15.28 8.88
C PRO A 123 -12.85 -16.01 8.18
N GLU A 124 -12.73 -17.32 8.35
CA GLU A 124 -11.80 -18.20 7.62
C GLU A 124 -12.08 -18.22 6.12
N THR A 125 -13.32 -17.93 5.71
CA THR A 125 -13.73 -17.89 4.29
C THR A 125 -13.58 -16.50 3.67
N CYS A 126 -13.01 -15.53 4.39
CA CYS A 126 -12.79 -14.17 3.89
C CYS A 126 -11.36 -14.01 3.36
N GLN A 127 -11.13 -12.96 2.57
CA GLN A 127 -9.76 -12.62 2.18
C GLN A 127 -8.96 -12.31 3.44
N VAL A 128 -7.71 -12.77 3.48
CA VAL A 128 -6.83 -12.57 4.66
C VAL A 128 -6.74 -11.08 5.02
N GLY A 129 -6.62 -10.21 4.03
CA GLY A 129 -6.59 -8.76 4.20
C GLY A 129 -7.94 -8.08 4.42
N ASP A 130 -9.08 -8.77 4.40
CA ASP A 130 -10.40 -8.16 4.60
C ASP A 130 -10.73 -7.93 6.08
N LEU A 131 -10.14 -6.88 6.65
CA LEU A 131 -10.27 -6.58 8.07
C LEU A 131 -11.65 -6.02 8.42
N ALA A 132 -12.18 -5.09 7.63
CA ALA A 132 -13.50 -4.51 7.90
C ALA A 132 -14.65 -5.52 7.71
N GLY A 133 -14.54 -6.45 6.77
CA GLY A 133 -15.49 -7.54 6.60
C GLY A 133 -15.52 -8.47 7.82
N LYS A 134 -14.34 -8.83 8.35
CA LYS A 134 -14.21 -9.70 9.53
C LYS A 134 -14.58 -9.01 10.85
N HIS A 135 -14.10 -7.80 11.06
CA HIS A 135 -14.09 -7.12 12.37
C HIS A 135 -14.97 -5.86 12.44
N GLY A 136 -15.66 -5.53 11.35
CA GLY A 136 -16.58 -4.41 11.26
C GLY A 136 -15.99 -3.17 10.57
N ALA A 137 -16.78 -2.53 9.72
CA ALA A 137 -16.43 -1.27 9.07
C ALA A 137 -16.70 -0.06 9.99
N CYS A 138 -16.05 1.06 9.70
CA CYS A 138 -16.29 2.32 10.41
C CYS A 138 -17.55 3.00 9.86
N PRO A 139 -18.62 3.20 10.65
CA PRO A 139 -19.86 3.79 10.15
C PRO A 139 -19.69 5.27 9.74
N SER A 140 -18.82 6.00 10.44
CA SER A 140 -18.57 7.41 10.24
C SER A 140 -17.12 7.77 10.61
N LEU A 141 -16.63 8.88 10.05
CA LEU A 141 -15.36 9.51 10.41
C LEU A 141 -15.60 11.01 10.66
N PRO A 142 -14.80 11.69 11.51
CA PRO A 142 -13.69 11.17 12.32
C PRO A 142 -14.14 10.29 13.51
N GLY A 143 -13.19 9.67 14.21
CA GLY A 143 -13.44 9.04 15.52
C GLY A 143 -13.78 7.55 15.48
N CYS A 144 -13.28 6.80 14.49
CA CYS A 144 -13.40 5.35 14.50
C CYS A 144 -12.18 4.72 15.16
N SER A 145 -12.41 3.85 16.14
CA SER A 145 -11.37 3.03 16.78
C SER A 145 -11.84 1.59 16.87
N ASN A 146 -10.99 0.65 16.49
CA ASN A 146 -11.28 -0.78 16.57
C ASN A 146 -10.03 -1.54 16.99
N THR A 147 -10.17 -2.45 17.95
CA THR A 147 -9.09 -3.31 18.44
C THR A 147 -9.59 -4.74 18.40
N PHE A 148 -8.83 -5.61 17.74
CA PHE A 148 -9.19 -7.00 17.54
C PHE A 148 -7.96 -7.84 17.25
N ARG A 149 -8.08 -9.14 17.49
CA ARG A 149 -7.12 -10.13 17.04
C ARG A 149 -7.58 -10.71 15.71
N ASP A 150 -6.71 -10.70 14.70
CA ASP A 150 -6.94 -11.40 13.45
C ASP A 150 -6.10 -12.69 13.39
N PRO A 151 -6.71 -13.88 13.43
CA PRO A 151 -5.98 -15.14 13.49
C PRO A 151 -5.33 -15.52 12.15
N TYR A 152 -5.63 -14.81 11.06
CA TYR A 152 -5.19 -15.17 9.71
C TYR A 152 -4.01 -14.33 9.21
N LEU A 153 -3.63 -13.28 9.94
CA LEU A 153 -2.49 -12.44 9.58
C LEU A 153 -1.17 -13.01 10.09
N SER A 154 -0.08 -12.69 9.38
CA SER A 154 1.26 -13.05 9.81
C SER A 154 2.23 -11.86 9.88
N LEU A 155 3.12 -11.90 10.87
CA LEU A 155 4.32 -11.05 10.98
C LEU A 155 5.61 -11.83 10.70
N THR A 156 5.50 -13.05 10.18
CA THR A 156 6.64 -13.90 9.78
C THR A 156 6.98 -13.66 8.31
N PRO A 157 8.16 -13.08 7.97
CA PRO A 157 8.56 -12.90 6.58
C PRO A 157 8.55 -14.22 5.80
N GLY A 158 8.00 -14.20 4.58
CA GLY A 158 7.86 -15.37 3.72
C GLY A 158 6.57 -16.17 3.94
N ASN A 159 5.82 -15.93 5.02
CA ASN A 159 4.46 -16.44 5.14
C ASN A 159 3.55 -15.75 4.08
N PRO A 160 2.67 -16.47 3.36
CA PRO A 160 1.76 -15.86 2.38
C PRO A 160 0.82 -14.79 2.96
N ALA A 161 0.51 -14.87 4.26
CA ALA A 161 -0.27 -13.89 5.00
C ALA A 161 0.59 -12.78 5.66
N TYR A 162 1.88 -12.68 5.30
CA TYR A 162 2.78 -11.68 5.86
C TYR A 162 2.36 -10.25 5.48
N ILE A 163 2.19 -9.40 6.48
CA ILE A 163 1.71 -8.02 6.30
C ILE A 163 2.80 -6.95 6.41
N GLY A 164 4.00 -7.30 6.89
CA GLY A 164 5.03 -6.31 7.22
C GLY A 164 5.67 -5.57 6.04
N ASP A 165 5.45 -6.02 4.81
CA ASP A 165 5.85 -5.39 3.54
C ASP A 165 4.64 -4.93 2.70
N LYS A 166 3.45 -4.89 3.32
CA LYS A 166 2.17 -4.57 2.68
C LYS A 166 1.70 -3.17 3.04
N SER A 167 0.54 -2.80 2.51
CA SER A 167 -0.10 -1.52 2.81
C SER A 167 -1.47 -1.72 3.46
N PHE A 168 -1.83 -0.78 4.31
CA PHE A 168 -3.18 -0.60 4.84
C PHE A 168 -3.90 0.45 4.01
N VAL A 169 -5.13 0.16 3.57
CA VAL A 169 -5.93 1.02 2.71
C VAL A 169 -7.33 1.16 3.27
N VAL A 170 -7.87 2.36 3.23
CA VAL A 170 -9.25 2.65 3.64
C VAL A 170 -10.04 3.12 2.41
N HIS A 171 -11.29 2.69 2.32
CA HIS A 171 -12.18 2.93 1.19
C HIS A 171 -13.49 3.57 1.65
N TYR A 172 -14.12 4.30 0.72
CA TYR A 172 -15.53 4.66 0.80
C TYR A 172 -16.39 3.41 0.58
N ALA A 173 -17.69 3.49 0.88
CA ALA A 173 -18.65 2.39 0.64
C ALA A 173 -18.74 1.96 -0.83
N ASN A 174 -18.41 2.86 -1.77
CA ASN A 174 -18.35 2.57 -3.21
C ASN A 174 -17.01 1.94 -3.66
N LYS A 175 -16.18 1.48 -2.72
CA LYS A 175 -14.84 0.88 -2.92
C LYS A 175 -13.74 1.85 -3.37
N THR A 176 -14.02 3.14 -3.55
CA THR A 176 -12.97 4.13 -3.87
C THR A 176 -11.97 4.25 -2.72
N ARG A 177 -10.66 4.16 -3.03
CA ARG A 177 -9.56 4.30 -2.06
C ARG A 177 -9.44 5.76 -1.61
N ILE A 178 -9.31 5.98 -0.31
CA ILE A 178 -9.28 7.31 0.30
C ILE A 178 -7.88 7.64 0.83
N ALA A 179 -7.26 6.67 1.50
CA ALA A 179 -5.90 6.80 2.03
C ALA A 179 -5.24 5.43 2.06
N CYS A 180 -3.91 5.46 2.03
CA CYS A 180 -3.11 4.27 2.10
C CYS A 180 -1.74 4.54 2.72
N VAL A 181 -1.23 3.55 3.45
CA VAL A 181 0.04 3.66 4.16
C VAL A 181 0.73 2.31 4.24
N ASN A 182 2.06 2.30 4.23
CA ASN A 182 2.86 1.10 4.38
C ASN A 182 3.02 0.72 5.84
N PHE A 183 3.03 -0.57 6.12
CA PHE A 183 3.53 -1.06 7.39
C PHE A 183 5.06 -0.87 7.47
N LEU A 184 5.53 -0.44 8.64
CA LEU A 184 6.93 -0.20 8.94
C LEU A 184 7.29 -0.83 10.29
N PRO A 185 8.52 -1.34 10.46
CA PRO A 185 9.03 -1.70 11.77
C PRO A 185 8.99 -0.49 12.71
N SER A 186 8.63 -0.72 13.96
CA SER A 186 8.58 0.34 14.96
C SER A 186 9.93 1.02 15.18
N GLY A 187 9.89 2.34 15.35
CA GLY A 187 11.09 3.18 15.38
C GLY A 187 11.44 3.79 14.03
N LYS A 188 10.72 3.42 12.97
CA LYS A 188 10.71 4.12 11.67
C LYS A 188 9.32 4.66 11.41
N SER A 189 8.98 5.80 12.02
CA SER A 189 7.81 6.57 11.55
C SER A 189 8.07 6.99 10.10
N ALA A 190 7.02 7.02 9.29
CA ALA A 190 7.08 7.35 7.88
C ALA A 190 7.43 8.84 7.65
N SER A 191 8.65 9.25 7.99
CA SER A 191 9.21 10.51 7.53
C SER A 191 9.56 10.37 6.06
N SER A 192 8.91 11.19 5.24
CA SER A 192 9.16 11.40 3.81
C SER A 192 10.66 11.55 3.50
N ALA A 193 11.22 10.57 2.76
CA ALA A 193 12.32 10.66 1.79
C ALA A 193 13.14 9.36 1.76
N GLY A 194 13.15 8.68 0.61
CA GLY A 194 14.21 7.75 0.23
C GLY A 194 14.21 6.40 0.95
N TYR A 195 13.39 5.45 0.47
CA TYR A 195 13.60 4.04 0.74
C TYR A 195 14.85 3.56 -0.03
N ASN A 196 16.04 3.87 0.47
CA ASN A 196 17.28 3.22 0.02
C ASN A 196 17.36 1.84 0.69
N SER A 197 16.79 0.85 0.02
CA SER A 197 16.88 -0.55 0.43
C SER A 197 18.27 -1.09 0.11
N THR A 198 19.21 -0.95 1.03
CA THR A 198 20.35 -1.88 1.11
C THR A 198 20.18 -2.73 2.35
N SER A 199 19.52 -3.87 2.15
CA SER A 199 19.49 -4.97 3.11
C SER A 199 20.83 -5.69 3.06
N THR A 200 21.66 -5.49 4.09
CA THR A 200 22.69 -6.48 4.47
C THR A 200 22.77 -6.52 5.98
N ALA A 201 21.96 -7.38 6.59
CA ALA A 201 22.20 -7.87 7.94
C ALA A 201 22.93 -9.21 7.82
N VAL A 202 24.22 -9.23 8.17
CA VAL A 202 24.91 -10.44 8.61
C VAL A 202 25.64 -10.12 9.90
N SER A 203 25.25 -10.83 10.95
CA SER A 203 25.78 -10.75 12.31
C SER A 203 27.06 -11.56 12.42
N SER A 204 28.09 -11.07 13.11
CA SER A 204 29.06 -11.92 13.81
C SER A 204 29.81 -11.16 14.90
N ALA A 205 29.91 -11.81 16.06
CA ALA A 205 30.41 -11.31 17.33
C ALA A 205 31.95 -11.28 17.47
N SER A 206 32.39 -10.58 18.52
CA SER A 206 33.61 -10.80 19.37
C SER A 206 34.81 -9.84 19.19
N ALA A 207 35.34 -9.40 20.34
CA ALA A 207 36.27 -8.29 20.64
C ALA A 207 37.79 -8.62 20.43
N PRO A 208 38.78 -7.89 20.99
CA PRO A 208 39.02 -6.43 21.13
C PRO A 208 40.40 -5.95 20.58
N GLY A 209 40.55 -4.63 20.40
CA GLY A 209 41.82 -3.92 20.60
C GLY A 209 42.67 -3.56 19.37
N ALA A 210 42.77 -2.26 19.06
CA ALA A 210 44.02 -1.57 18.75
C ALA A 210 43.81 -0.06 18.64
N THR A 211 44.63 0.66 19.38
CA THR A 211 44.81 2.11 19.46
C THR A 211 45.32 2.72 18.16
N SER A 212 44.77 3.88 17.76
CA SER A 212 45.56 4.88 17.04
C SER A 212 45.01 6.29 17.26
N THR A 213 45.78 7.05 18.03
CA THR A 213 45.71 8.49 18.29
C THR A 213 46.12 9.31 17.07
N SER A 214 45.40 10.41 16.78
CA SER A 214 45.93 11.72 16.34
C SER A 214 44.74 12.67 16.17
N THR A 215 44.44 13.48 17.17
CA THR A 215 44.92 14.87 17.39
C THR A 215 44.25 15.89 16.48
N SER A 216 43.48 16.73 17.17
CA SER A 216 42.67 17.87 16.74
C SER A 216 43.49 19.04 16.17
N THR A 217 42.88 19.79 15.25
CA THR A 217 43.08 21.24 15.16
C THR A 217 41.74 21.97 15.01
N ILE A 218 41.62 23.01 15.83
CA ILE A 218 40.49 23.93 15.98
C ILE A 218 40.55 24.99 14.88
N GLY A 219 39.39 25.47 14.43
CA GLY A 219 39.28 26.69 13.63
C GLY A 219 37.85 27.18 13.47
N ALA A 220 37.34 27.88 14.49
CA ALA A 220 36.18 28.75 14.39
C ALA A 220 36.56 30.08 13.71
N GLY A 221 35.67 30.66 12.91
CA GLY A 221 35.89 31.98 12.30
C GLY A 221 34.70 32.47 11.48
N ASN A 222 34.08 33.56 11.94
CA ASN A 222 32.84 34.20 11.52
C ASN A 222 32.82 34.86 10.12
N SER A 223 31.59 35.05 9.63
CA SER A 223 30.99 36.23 8.97
C SER A 223 31.75 36.99 7.87
N ALA A 224 31.14 37.12 6.68
CA ALA A 224 30.41 38.33 6.25
C ALA A 224 30.13 38.36 4.73
N THR A 225 28.87 38.62 4.40
CA THR A 225 28.36 39.64 3.45
C THR A 225 29.08 39.88 2.11
N ALA A 226 28.39 39.61 0.99
CA ALA A 226 28.46 40.45 -0.21
C ALA A 226 27.20 40.30 -1.10
N THR A 227 26.42 41.37 -1.19
CA THR A 227 25.46 41.70 -2.26
C THR A 227 26.20 41.98 -3.58
N PRO A 228 25.53 41.87 -4.74
CA PRO A 228 25.23 43.11 -5.46
C PRO A 228 23.82 43.16 -6.10
N THR A 229 23.22 44.35 -5.98
CA THR A 229 22.34 45.05 -6.93
C THR A 229 22.68 44.73 -8.40
N GLY A 230 21.79 44.61 -9.38
CA GLY A 230 20.39 44.99 -9.56
C GLY A 230 20.23 45.37 -11.03
N SER A 231 19.15 44.97 -11.71
CA SER A 231 18.62 45.66 -12.90
C SER A 231 17.22 45.14 -13.23
N VAL A 232 16.34 46.12 -13.43
CA VAL A 232 14.91 46.01 -13.76
C VAL A 232 14.77 45.91 -15.27
N VAL A 233 13.96 44.99 -15.78
CA VAL A 233 13.26 45.17 -17.05
C VAL A 233 11.82 44.66 -16.92
N THR A 234 10.90 45.59 -17.08
CA THR A 234 9.46 45.38 -17.19
C THR A 234 9.11 45.29 -18.67
N ALA A 235 8.41 44.24 -19.11
CA ALA A 235 7.61 44.30 -20.33
C ALA A 235 6.49 43.23 -20.33
N SER A 236 5.28 43.77 -20.23
CA SER A 236 3.94 43.33 -20.59
C SER A 236 3.77 42.26 -21.68
N GLY A 237 2.74 41.42 -21.51
CA GLY A 237 1.68 41.31 -22.51
C GLY A 237 1.53 40.01 -23.32
N LEU A 238 0.52 39.23 -22.93
CA LEU A 238 -0.49 38.52 -23.76
C LEU A 238 -0.04 37.57 -24.89
N ALA A 239 -0.42 36.29 -24.77
CA ALA A 239 -1.39 35.67 -25.70
C ALA A 239 -1.77 34.26 -25.24
N SER A 240 -3.05 34.06 -25.00
CA SER A 240 -3.71 32.76 -24.89
C SER A 240 -3.65 32.03 -26.23
N SER A 241 -3.38 30.73 -26.23
CA SER A 241 -3.61 29.87 -27.38
C SER A 241 -4.20 28.55 -26.91
N SER A 242 -5.49 28.42 -27.17
CA SER A 242 -6.33 27.23 -27.02
C SER A 242 -5.77 26.07 -27.86
N LEU A 243 -5.38 24.98 -27.19
CA LEU A 243 -5.05 23.72 -27.87
C LEU A 243 -6.33 22.91 -28.01
N GLN A 244 -6.78 22.78 -29.26
CA GLN A 244 -7.99 22.09 -29.67
C GLN A 244 -7.70 20.58 -29.77
N VAL A 245 -8.40 19.79 -28.97
CA VAL A 245 -8.35 18.31 -29.00
C VAL A 245 -9.28 17.82 -30.11
N PRO A 246 -8.84 16.97 -31.06
CA PRO A 246 -9.75 16.35 -32.02
C PRO A 246 -10.57 15.25 -31.33
N GLY A 247 -11.89 15.37 -31.44
CA GLY A 247 -12.87 14.44 -30.88
C GLY A 247 -12.82 13.07 -31.56
N PHE A 248 -12.78 12.02 -30.75
CA PHE A 248 -13.05 10.65 -31.19
C PHE A 248 -14.57 10.46 -31.28
N ALA A 249 -15.06 10.28 -32.50
CA ALA A 249 -16.43 9.90 -32.78
C ALA A 249 -16.71 8.49 -32.21
N GLY A 250 -17.74 8.41 -31.37
CA GLY A 250 -18.24 7.17 -30.78
C GLY A 250 -18.80 6.23 -31.85
N LEU A 251 -18.31 5.00 -31.86
CA LEU A 251 -18.87 3.90 -32.62
C LEU A 251 -20.09 3.36 -31.85
N LEU A 252 -21.28 3.68 -32.33
CA LEU A 252 -22.56 3.24 -31.79
C LEU A 252 -22.79 1.76 -32.16
N PHE A 253 -22.49 0.83 -31.25
CA PHE A 253 -22.93 -0.56 -31.38
C PHE A 253 -24.42 -0.66 -31.00
N THR A 254 -25.26 -0.83 -32.01
CA THR A 254 -26.65 -1.27 -31.84
C THR A 254 -26.64 -2.77 -31.56
N ILE A 255 -26.94 -3.16 -30.31
CA ILE A 255 -27.26 -4.55 -29.98
C ILE A 255 -28.74 -4.75 -30.32
N LEU A 256 -28.98 -5.51 -31.39
CA LEU A 256 -30.27 -6.08 -31.71
C LEU A 256 -30.68 -7.03 -30.57
N GLY A 257 -31.78 -6.69 -29.91
CA GLY A 257 -32.45 -7.59 -28.98
C GLY A 257 -33.02 -8.79 -29.74
N PHE A 258 -32.58 -9.98 -29.37
CA PHE A 258 -33.29 -11.23 -29.66
C PHE A 258 -34.12 -11.57 -28.44
N THR A 259 -35.42 -11.30 -28.52
CA THR A 259 -36.45 -12.09 -27.83
C THR A 259 -36.62 -13.40 -28.56
N MET A 260 -36.59 -14.54 -27.86
CA MET A 260 -37.53 -15.65 -28.03
C MET A 260 -37.21 -16.80 -27.06
N TRP A 261 -38.25 -17.17 -26.31
CA TRP A 261 -38.49 -18.34 -25.44
C TRP A 261 -38.02 -18.22 -23.99
#